data_AF-L0JHG1-F1
#
_entry.id   AF-L0JHG1-F1
#
_cell.length_a   1.000
_cell.length_b   1.000
_cell.length_c   1.000
_cell.angle_alpha   90.00
_cell.angle_beta   90.00
_cell.angle_gamma   90.00
#
_symmetry.space_group_name_H-M   'P 1'
#
loop_
_entity.id
_entity.type
_entity.pdbx_description
1 polymer ?
#
loop_
_entity_poly.entity_id
_entity_poly.type
_entity_poly.pdbx_seq_one_letter_code
_entity_poly.pdbx_strand_id
1 'polypeptide(L)'
;MVSRVLVPMEDSEMSDHALEYALEVFPDAEITVVHVVGEPSQMWGHATGLALADDLEEAAEEHASEVFDRARDIVANADGDAELETAIEFGHPARAIINRAGDYETVVIGTHSGSVADRIFVGNVAEKVFRSSPVPVVVVR
;
A
#
# COMPACT_ATOMS: atom_id res chain seq x y z
N MET A 1 13.60 -9.44 15.82
CA MET A 1 13.77 -8.69 14.55
C MET A 1 12.39 -8.57 13.96
N VAL A 2 12.11 -7.49 13.24
CA VAL A 2 10.84 -7.35 12.50
C VAL A 2 10.83 -8.39 11.40
N SER A 3 9.77 -9.18 11.34
CA SER A 3 9.57 -10.34 10.46
C SER A 3 8.44 -10.12 9.45
N ARG A 4 7.46 -9.25 9.77
CA ARG A 4 6.34 -8.94 8.86
C ARG A 4 6.17 -7.44 8.71
N VAL A 5 6.32 -6.96 7.48
CA VAL A 5 6.26 -5.53 7.13
C VAL A 5 5.11 -5.28 6.16
N LEU A 6 4.25 -4.31 6.48
CA LEU A 6 3.21 -3.86 5.56
C LEU A 6 3.68 -2.62 4.80
N VAL A 7 3.62 -2.65 3.48
CA VAL A 7 4.00 -1.53 2.61
C VAL A 7 2.80 -1.11 1.75
N PRO A 8 2.07 -0.04 2.10
CA PRO A 8 1.02 0.48 1.25
C PRO A 8 1.60 1.14 0.01
N MET A 9 1.15 0.73 -1.17
CA MET A 9 1.59 1.28 -2.45
C MET A 9 0.44 1.77 -3.33
N GLU A 10 0.71 2.84 -4.06
CA GLU A 10 -0.14 3.40 -5.12
C GLU A 10 0.71 3.64 -6.36
N ASP A 11 0.16 4.29 -7.38
CA ASP A 11 0.92 4.72 -8.55
C ASP A 11 1.75 5.97 -8.27
N SER A 12 2.85 5.80 -7.51
CA SER A 12 3.73 6.90 -7.12
C SER A 12 5.18 6.49 -6.86
N GLU A 13 6.12 7.38 -7.19
CA GLU A 13 7.54 7.22 -6.86
C GLU A 13 7.78 7.11 -5.34
N MET A 14 6.96 7.79 -4.53
CA MET A 14 7.12 7.77 -3.08
C MET A 14 6.73 6.43 -2.45
N SER A 15 5.79 5.69 -3.04
CA SER A 15 5.51 4.31 -2.62
C SER A 15 6.63 3.36 -3.02
N ASP A 16 7.29 3.59 -4.16
CA ASP A 16 8.43 2.79 -4.59
C ASP A 16 9.60 2.95 -3.60
N HIS A 17 9.92 4.20 -3.24
CA HIS A 17 10.92 4.49 -2.20
C HIS A 17 10.59 3.87 -0.84
N ALA A 18 9.31 3.77 -0.49
CA ALA A 18 8.90 3.13 0.75
C ALA A 18 9.20 1.62 0.73
N LEU A 19 8.99 0.96 -0.41
CA LEU A 19 9.34 -0.45 -0.59
C LEU A 19 10.87 -0.66 -0.60
N GLU A 20 11.61 0.17 -1.33
CA GLU A 20 13.08 0.13 -1.35
C GLU A 20 13.66 0.25 0.07
N TYR A 21 13.15 1.21 0.86
CA TYR A 21 13.55 1.38 2.25
C TYR A 21 13.21 0.15 3.11
N ALA A 22 12.03 -0.44 2.91
CA ALA A 22 11.63 -1.64 3.66
C ALA A 22 12.57 -2.82 3.37
N LEU A 23 12.96 -3.00 2.10
CA LEU A 23 13.90 -4.04 1.69
C LEU A 23 15.30 -3.82 2.28
N GLU A 24 15.79 -2.58 2.28
CA GLU A 24 17.11 -2.24 2.84
C GLU A 24 17.17 -2.47 4.37
N VAL A 25 16.13 -2.07 5.08
CA VAL A 25 16.13 -2.07 6.57
C VAL A 25 15.65 -3.39 7.15
N PHE A 26 14.81 -4.13 6.42
CA PHE A 26 14.24 -5.41 6.85
C PHE A 26 14.50 -6.51 5.80
N PRO A 27 15.78 -6.82 5.49
CA PRO A 27 16.15 -7.72 4.39
C PRO A 27 15.70 -9.18 4.56
N ASP A 28 15.41 -9.59 5.81
CA ASP A 28 14.96 -10.94 6.16
C ASP A 28 13.44 -11.01 6.46
N ALA A 29 12.69 -9.92 6.21
CA ALA A 29 11.26 -9.87 6.53
C ALA A 29 10.39 -10.31 5.33
N GLU A 30 9.22 -10.88 5.65
CA GLU A 30 8.10 -11.01 4.73
C GLU A 30 7.48 -9.62 4.55
N ILE A 31 7.53 -9.11 3.32
CA ILE A 31 6.99 -7.81 2.94
C ILE A 31 5.67 -8.04 2.20
N THR A 32 4.56 -7.56 2.77
CA THR A 32 3.30 -7.47 2.04
C THR A 32 3.13 -6.07 1.46
N VAL A 33 3.09 -5.98 0.14
CA VAL A 33 2.63 -4.78 -0.56
C VAL A 33 1.10 -4.79 -0.60
N VAL A 34 0.47 -3.74 -0.07
CA VAL A 34 -0.98 -3.59 -0.10
C VAL A 34 -1.39 -2.43 -0.99
N HIS A 35 -2.28 -2.70 -1.95
CA HIS A 35 -2.94 -1.67 -2.75
C HIS A 35 -4.40 -1.55 -2.34
N VAL A 36 -4.89 -0.31 -2.13
CA VAL A 36 -6.28 -0.09 -1.73
C VAL A 36 -7.09 0.47 -2.90
N VAL A 37 -8.04 -0.32 -3.39
CA VAL A 37 -8.97 0.09 -4.45
C VAL A 37 -10.16 0.80 -3.81
N GLY A 38 -10.44 2.02 -4.27
CA GLY A 38 -11.57 2.82 -3.76
C GLY A 38 -12.92 2.16 -4.00
N GLU A 39 -13.85 2.28 -3.05
CA GLU A 39 -15.24 1.86 -3.27
C GLU A 39 -15.87 2.66 -4.43
N PRO A 40 -16.61 2.02 -5.35
CA PRO A 40 -17.47 2.72 -6.28
C PRO A 40 -18.44 3.61 -5.48
N SER A 41 -18.30 4.93 -5.60
CA SER A 41 -19.20 5.84 -4.89
C SER A 41 -20.64 5.60 -5.35
N GLN A 42 -21.62 5.66 -4.43
CA GLN A 42 -23.05 5.51 -4.78
C GLN A 42 -23.56 6.57 -5.80
N MET A 43 -22.77 7.62 -6.04
CA MET A 43 -23.03 8.62 -7.08
C MET A 43 -22.83 8.08 -8.51
N TRP A 44 -22.14 6.94 -8.67
CA TRP A 44 -21.94 6.22 -9.93
C TRP A 44 -23.04 5.18 -10.24
N GLY A 45 -24.24 5.41 -9.71
CA GLY A 45 -25.47 4.84 -10.27
C GLY A 45 -25.87 3.50 -9.66
N HIS A 46 -26.98 3.53 -8.93
CA HIS A 46 -27.83 2.39 -8.64
C HIS A 46 -28.15 1.56 -9.89
N ALA A 47 -27.46 0.44 -10.10
CA ALA A 47 -27.95 -0.79 -10.72
C ALA A 47 -26.86 -1.87 -10.58
N THR A 48 -27.24 -3.14 -10.41
CA THR A 48 -26.33 -4.31 -10.43
C THR A 48 -25.66 -4.69 -9.10
N GLY A 49 -26.36 -4.53 -7.98
CA GLY A 49 -26.00 -5.26 -6.76
C GLY A 49 -26.06 -6.77 -7.01
N LEU A 50 -25.00 -7.49 -6.63
CA LEU A 50 -24.88 -8.96 -6.52
C LEU A 50 -24.57 -9.80 -7.79
N ALA A 51 -24.40 -9.21 -8.99
CA ALA A 51 -23.90 -9.93 -10.18
C ALA A 51 -22.45 -9.57 -10.57
N LEU A 52 -21.82 -8.65 -9.82
CA LEU A 52 -20.52 -8.02 -10.13
C LEU A 52 -19.37 -8.53 -9.25
N ALA A 53 -19.54 -9.58 -8.44
CA ALA A 53 -18.48 -9.98 -7.51
C ALA A 53 -17.24 -10.49 -8.25
N ASP A 54 -17.42 -11.37 -9.25
CA ASP A 54 -16.31 -11.86 -10.10
C ASP A 54 -15.70 -10.70 -10.93
N ASP A 55 -16.53 -9.83 -11.51
CA ASP A 55 -16.08 -8.66 -12.30
C ASP A 55 -15.35 -7.60 -11.45
N LEU A 56 -15.72 -7.43 -10.17
CA LEU A 56 -15.12 -6.43 -9.28
C LEU A 56 -13.75 -6.87 -8.79
N GLU A 57 -13.58 -8.15 -8.46
CA GLU A 57 -12.30 -8.70 -8.05
C GLU A 57 -11.34 -8.71 -9.25
N GLU A 58 -11.79 -9.19 -10.42
CA GLU A 58 -10.99 -9.16 -11.66
C GLU A 58 -10.60 -7.73 -12.07
N ALA A 59 -11.52 -6.76 -12.00
CA ALA A 59 -11.20 -5.36 -12.29
C ALA A 59 -10.28 -4.72 -11.22
N ALA A 60 -10.34 -5.17 -9.97
CA ALA A 60 -9.43 -4.71 -8.94
C ALA A 60 -8.03 -5.29 -9.13
N GLU A 61 -7.93 -6.57 -9.50
CA GLU A 61 -6.68 -7.21 -9.89
C GLU A 61 -6.05 -6.51 -11.10
N GLU A 62 -6.84 -6.17 -12.12
CA GLU A 62 -6.35 -5.45 -13.29
C GLU A 62 -5.81 -4.06 -12.90
N HIS A 63 -6.51 -3.29 -12.07
CA HIS A 63 -6.01 -1.99 -11.57
C HIS A 63 -4.80 -2.11 -10.66
N ALA A 64 -4.71 -3.18 -9.86
CA ALA A 64 -3.59 -3.38 -8.95
C ALA A 64 -2.36 -3.98 -9.66
N SER A 65 -2.53 -4.55 -10.86
CA SER A 65 -1.47 -5.25 -11.60
C SER A 65 -0.24 -4.37 -11.81
N GLU A 66 -0.42 -3.12 -12.24
CA GLU A 66 0.69 -2.18 -12.48
C GLU A 66 1.47 -1.88 -11.19
N VAL A 67 0.76 -1.72 -10.06
CA VAL A 67 1.39 -1.49 -8.75
C VAL A 67 2.18 -2.72 -8.31
N PHE A 68 1.61 -3.92 -8.48
CA PHE A 68 2.25 -5.17 -8.08
C PHE A 68 3.41 -5.56 -8.99
N ASP A 69 3.33 -5.28 -10.28
CA ASP A 69 4.44 -5.52 -11.21
C ASP A 69 5.63 -4.61 -10.88
N ARG A 70 5.39 -3.33 -10.56
CA ARG A 70 6.46 -2.46 -10.05
C ARG A 70 7.04 -2.95 -8.73
N ALA A 71 6.20 -3.41 -7.79
CA ALA A 71 6.69 -3.98 -6.54
C ALA A 71 7.59 -5.20 -6.78
N ARG A 72 7.21 -6.08 -7.70
CA ARG A 72 8.03 -7.24 -8.10
C ARG A 72 9.35 -6.81 -8.74
N ASP A 73 9.32 -5.80 -9.61
CA ASP A 73 10.53 -5.25 -10.23
C ASP A 73 11.48 -4.66 -9.18
N ILE A 74 10.97 -3.91 -8.21
CA ILE A 74 11.79 -3.34 -7.12
C ILE A 74 12.44 -4.46 -6.29
N VAL A 75 11.67 -5.47 -5.88
CA VAL A 75 12.19 -6.61 -5.11
C VAL A 75 13.22 -7.40 -5.92
N ALA A 76 12.98 -7.64 -7.20
CA ALA A 76 13.89 -8.38 -8.06
C ALA A 76 15.25 -7.68 -8.27
N ASN A 77 15.30 -6.36 -8.09
CA ASN A 77 16.52 -5.55 -8.21
C ASN A 77 17.16 -5.22 -6.84
N ALA A 78 16.55 -5.63 -5.72
CA ALA A 78 17.07 -5.37 -4.39
C ALA A 78 18.10 -6.43 -3.97
N ASP A 79 19.08 -6.01 -3.17
CA ASP A 79 20.02 -6.92 -2.52
C ASP A 79 19.35 -7.55 -1.29
N GLY A 80 18.85 -8.78 -1.38
CA GLY A 80 18.24 -9.49 -0.24
C GLY A 80 17.44 -10.74 -0.63
N ASP A 81 16.91 -11.43 0.38
CA ASP A 81 16.07 -12.63 0.26
C ASP A 81 14.63 -12.38 0.75
N ALA A 82 14.21 -11.11 0.84
CA ALA A 82 12.89 -10.74 1.33
C ALA A 82 11.77 -11.37 0.49
N GLU A 83 10.81 -12.00 1.16
CA GLU A 83 9.64 -12.59 0.50
C GLU A 83 8.59 -11.50 0.23
N LEU A 84 8.11 -11.42 -1.01
CA LEU A 84 7.08 -10.46 -1.41
C LEU A 84 5.70 -11.13 -1.48
N GLU A 85 4.76 -10.63 -0.67
CA GLU A 85 3.33 -10.87 -0.84
C GLU A 85 2.64 -9.63 -1.40
N THR A 86 1.54 -9.83 -2.12
CA THR A 86 0.68 -8.75 -2.63
C THR A 86 -0.74 -8.92 -2.13
N ALA A 87 -1.36 -7.85 -1.66
CA ALA A 87 -2.73 -7.86 -1.17
C ALA A 87 -3.53 -6.69 -1.73
N ILE A 88 -4.78 -6.95 -2.10
CA ILE A 88 -5.76 -5.91 -2.45
C ILE A 88 -6.68 -5.70 -1.26
N GLU A 89 -6.92 -4.45 -0.91
CA GLU A 89 -7.95 -4.05 0.04
C GLU A 89 -8.95 -3.11 -0.63
N PHE A 90 -10.18 -3.06 -0.13
CA PHE A 90 -11.22 -2.20 -0.67
C PHE A 90 -11.62 -1.08 0.31
N GLY A 91 -11.97 0.08 -0.24
CA GLY A 91 -12.54 1.20 0.51
C GLY A 91 -11.57 2.36 0.72
N HIS A 92 -11.67 3.04 1.87
CA HIS A 92 -10.84 4.22 2.14
C HIS A 92 -9.40 3.80 2.49
N PRO A 93 -8.36 4.26 1.76
CA PRO A 93 -6.97 3.81 1.91
C PRO A 93 -6.47 3.77 3.34
N ALA A 94 -6.56 4.90 4.07
CA ALA A 94 -6.08 4.95 5.44
C ALA A 94 -6.78 3.93 6.38
N ARG A 95 -8.08 3.71 6.21
CA ARG A 95 -8.83 2.79 7.08
C ARG A 95 -8.48 1.34 6.79
N ALA A 96 -8.38 0.98 5.51
CA ALA A 96 -7.94 -0.34 5.08
C ALA A 96 -6.53 -0.66 5.62
N ILE A 97 -5.58 0.26 5.44
CA ILE A 97 -4.21 0.12 5.94
C ILE A 97 -4.20 -0.05 7.47
N ILE A 98 -4.90 0.82 8.22
CA ILE A 98 -4.96 0.75 9.69
C ILE A 98 -5.55 -0.58 10.16
N ASN A 99 -6.62 -1.05 9.52
CA ASN A 99 -7.27 -2.31 9.88
C ASN A 99 -6.33 -3.50 9.65
N ARG A 100 -5.60 -3.51 8.54
CA ARG A 100 -4.67 -4.58 8.18
C ARG A 100 -3.38 -4.55 9.00
N ALA A 101 -2.93 -3.37 9.43
CA ALA A 101 -1.66 -3.18 10.13
C ALA A 101 -1.52 -3.99 11.43
N GLY A 102 -2.61 -4.43 12.06
CA GLY A 102 -2.58 -5.24 13.29
C GLY A 102 -1.96 -6.63 13.14
N ASP A 103 -1.89 -7.15 11.92
CA ASP A 103 -1.29 -8.47 11.61
C ASP A 103 0.22 -8.38 11.31
N TYR A 104 0.78 -7.17 11.36
CA TYR A 104 2.16 -6.85 11.00
C TYR A 104 2.89 -6.24 12.20
N GLU A 105 4.20 -6.09 12.10
CA GLU A 105 5.01 -5.51 13.17
C GLU A 105 5.39 -4.06 12.90
N THR A 106 5.29 -3.61 11.65
CA THR A 106 5.49 -2.23 11.24
C THR A 106 4.78 -1.94 9.92
N VAL A 107 4.43 -0.66 9.71
CA VAL A 107 4.00 -0.13 8.41
C VAL A 107 5.10 0.77 7.86
N VAL A 108 5.51 0.57 6.61
CA VAL A 108 6.41 1.50 5.90
C VAL A 108 5.60 2.16 4.80
N ILE A 109 5.44 3.49 4.87
CA ILE A 109 4.57 4.23 3.96
C ILE A 109 5.28 5.45 3.39
N GLY A 110 5.13 5.67 2.08
CA GLY A 110 5.63 6.86 1.41
C GLY A 110 4.81 8.11 1.74
N THR A 111 5.42 9.29 1.63
CA THR A 111 4.65 10.55 1.59
C THR A 111 3.99 10.76 0.23
N HIS A 112 3.17 11.80 0.08
CA HIS A 112 2.41 12.03 -1.15
C HIS A 112 3.31 12.39 -2.34
N SER A 113 2.98 11.90 -3.55
CA SER A 113 3.53 12.40 -4.81
C SER A 113 2.58 13.45 -5.41
N GLY A 114 2.94 14.72 -5.29
CA GLY A 114 2.19 15.83 -5.88
C GLY A 114 3.15 16.88 -6.41
N SER A 115 3.00 17.24 -7.68
CA SER A 115 3.84 18.12 -8.51
C SER A 115 3.87 19.61 -8.10
N VAL A 116 3.65 19.95 -6.83
CA VAL A 116 3.71 21.34 -6.37
C VAL A 116 4.70 21.48 -5.23
N ALA A 117 5.65 22.37 -5.47
CA ALA A 117 6.67 22.82 -4.55
C ALA A 117 6.13 23.10 -3.13
N ASP A 118 7.08 22.95 -2.19
CA ASP A 118 7.08 23.40 -0.80
C ASP A 118 6.58 22.43 0.28
N ARG A 119 7.58 21.83 0.96
CA ARG A 119 7.69 21.65 2.42
C ARG A 119 6.68 20.72 3.10
N ILE A 120 7.19 19.56 3.54
CA ILE A 120 6.73 18.85 4.75
C ILE A 120 5.21 18.57 4.76
N PHE A 121 4.65 18.04 3.67
CA PHE A 121 3.29 17.51 3.71
C PHE A 121 3.34 15.99 3.74
N VAL A 122 3.12 15.43 4.93
CA VAL A 122 2.72 14.02 5.05
C VAL A 122 1.37 13.91 4.35
N GLY A 123 1.26 13.05 3.33
CA GLY A 123 0.00 12.85 2.61
C GLY A 123 -1.14 12.49 3.56
N ASN A 124 -2.38 12.86 3.22
CA ASN A 124 -3.55 12.65 4.08
C ASN A 124 -3.70 11.17 4.54
N VAL A 125 -3.31 10.22 3.68
CA VAL A 125 -3.27 8.79 4.03
C VAL A 125 -2.17 8.50 5.05
N ALA A 126 -0.92 8.87 4.75
CA ALA A 126 0.22 8.67 5.64
C ALA A 126 0.03 9.34 7.01
N GLU A 127 -0.57 10.53 7.09
CA GLU A 127 -0.82 11.21 8.36
C GLU A 127 -1.83 10.42 9.20
N LYS A 128 -2.94 9.99 8.58
CA LYS A 128 -3.97 9.20 9.28
C LYS A 128 -3.44 7.86 9.78
N VAL A 129 -2.66 7.17 8.95
CA VAL A 129 -2.00 5.90 9.30
C VAL A 129 -1.02 6.13 10.45
N PHE A 130 -0.11 7.09 10.34
CA PHE A 130 0.85 7.43 11.39
C PHE A 130 0.18 7.72 12.73
N ARG A 131 -0.94 8.46 12.73
CA ARG A 131 -1.64 8.85 13.96
C ARG A 131 -2.47 7.74 14.61
N SER A 132 -2.89 6.73 13.85
CA SER A 132 -3.92 5.78 14.27
C SER A 132 -3.51 4.31 14.17
N SER A 133 -2.33 4.03 13.61
CA SER A 133 -1.83 2.68 13.45
C SER A 133 -1.67 1.99 14.81
N PRO A 134 -2.06 0.70 14.93
CA PRO A 134 -1.82 -0.09 16.13
C PRO A 134 -0.33 -0.49 16.29
N VAL A 135 0.48 -0.31 15.25
CA VAL A 135 1.89 -0.73 15.19
C VAL A 135 2.78 0.46 14.76
N PRO A 136 4.10 0.39 15.01
CA PRO A 136 5.04 1.40 14.53
C PRO A 136 4.86 1.72 13.03
N VAL A 137 5.06 2.99 12.69
CA VAL A 137 4.96 3.48 11.31
C VAL A 137 6.24 4.20 10.94
N VAL A 138 6.86 3.79 9.84
CA VAL A 138 7.97 4.48 9.19
C VAL A 138 7.42 5.28 8.02
N VAL A 139 7.72 6.58 7.99
CA VAL A 139 7.32 7.47 6.90
C VAL A 139 8.56 7.79 6.06
N VAL A 140 8.51 7.39 4.79
CA VAL A 140 9.62 7.55 3.84
C VAL A 140 9.38 8.78 2.95
N ARG A 141 10.44 9.55 2.71
CA ARG A 141 10.42 10.89 2.10
C ARG A 141 11.57 11.12 1.12
#